data_AF-A0A7X3XLH6-F1
#
_entry.id   AF-A0A7X3XLH6-F1
#
_cell.length_a   1.000
_cell.length_b   1.000
_cell.length_c   1.000
_cell.angle_alpha   90.00
_cell.angle_beta   90.00
_cell.angle_gamma   90.00
#
_symmetry.space_group_name_H-M   'P 1'
#
loop_
_entity.id
_entity.type
_entity.pdbx_description
1 polymer ?
#
loop_
_entity_poly.entity_id
_entity_poly.type
_entity_poly.pdbx_seq_one_letter_code
_entity_poly.pdbx_strand_id
1 'polypeptide(L)'
;MAEFANMPPRIQKIVQAHIGEDEHVYLCVLGRSSLLRPDYVFITSRRVLVLDERYIGGIAVSYANVRCNLLFTEISGVKLVRHLKHRLFRQAKLEISVVRNVHWIDNINFRAAQCAYACITEQLSEAHHHDDCDRVPSGAG
;
A
#
# COMPACT_ATOMS: atom_id res chain seq x y z
N MET A 1 4.70 -14.54 1.16
CA MET A 1 4.07 -13.26 1.56
C MET A 1 4.41 -13.06 3.01
N ALA A 2 4.55 -11.81 3.47
CA ALA A 2 4.83 -11.57 4.88
C ALA A 2 3.51 -11.51 5.63
N GLU A 3 3.38 -12.22 6.74
CA GLU A 3 2.21 -12.13 7.60
C GLU A 3 2.38 -10.93 8.52
N PHE A 4 1.29 -10.22 8.81
CA PHE A 4 1.31 -9.06 9.69
C PHE A 4 1.87 -9.41 11.08
N ALA A 5 1.48 -10.57 11.62
CA ALA A 5 1.95 -11.07 12.91
C ALA A 5 3.48 -11.31 12.96
N ASN A 6 4.11 -11.53 11.80
CA ASN A 6 5.56 -11.77 11.70
C ASN A 6 6.35 -10.45 11.48
N MET A 7 5.69 -9.30 11.44
CA MET A 7 6.37 -8.01 11.32
C MET A 7 7.08 -7.63 12.61
N PRO A 8 8.13 -6.77 12.56
CA PRO A 8 8.72 -6.23 13.77
C PRO A 8 7.66 -5.56 14.66
N PRO A 9 7.66 -5.76 15.99
CA PRO A 9 6.63 -5.22 16.88
C PRO A 9 6.40 -3.71 16.75
N ARG A 10 7.47 -2.94 16.48
CA ARG A 10 7.39 -1.51 16.20
C ARG A 10 6.53 -1.18 14.98
N ILE A 11 6.65 -1.98 13.92
CA ILE A 11 5.92 -1.82 12.67
C ILE A 11 4.45 -2.15 12.92
N GLN A 12 4.19 -3.26 13.62
CA GLN A 12 2.82 -3.66 14.01
C GLN A 12 2.12 -2.54 14.80
N LYS A 13 2.80 -1.98 15.80
CA LYS A 13 2.26 -0.90 16.63
C LYS A 13 1.90 0.36 15.82
N ILE A 14 2.74 0.72 14.84
CA ILE A 14 2.48 1.89 13.99
C ILE A 14 1.31 1.61 13.04
N VAL A 15 1.23 0.42 12.45
CA VAL A 15 0.10 0.04 11.61
C VAL A 15 -1.19 0.06 12.43
N GLN A 16 -1.21 -0.54 13.62
CA GLN A 16 -2.36 -0.55 14.54
C GLN A 16 -2.81 0.87 14.94
N ALA A 17 -1.90 1.83 15.02
CA ALA A 17 -2.26 3.22 15.30
C ALA A 17 -2.91 3.95 14.11
N HIS A 18 -2.82 3.41 12.90
CA HIS A 18 -3.38 4.02 11.68
C HIS A 18 -4.64 3.30 11.15
N ILE A 19 -4.84 2.03 11.50
CA ILE A 19 -6.00 1.25 11.10
C ILE A 19 -7.11 1.37 12.15
N GLY A 20 -8.38 1.37 11.68
CA GLY A 20 -9.54 1.32 12.58
C GLY A 20 -9.74 -0.08 13.21
N GLU A 21 -10.58 -0.18 14.24
CA GLU A 21 -10.88 -1.46 14.90
C GLU A 21 -11.48 -2.50 13.95
N ASP A 22 -12.29 -2.05 12.98
CA ASP A 22 -12.91 -2.90 11.96
C ASP A 22 -12.05 -3.08 10.70
N GLU A 23 -10.83 -2.57 10.69
CA GLU A 23 -9.98 -2.58 9.50
C GLU A 23 -8.99 -3.75 9.53
N HIS A 24 -9.18 -4.70 8.62
CA HIS A 24 -8.32 -5.88 8.52
C HIS A 24 -7.16 -5.70 7.54
N VAL A 25 -5.98 -6.20 7.88
CA VAL A 25 -4.82 -6.26 6.98
C VAL A 25 -4.93 -7.52 6.12
N TYR A 26 -5.13 -7.36 4.80
CA TYR A 26 -5.22 -8.48 3.87
C TYR A 26 -3.85 -8.95 3.39
N LEU A 27 -2.93 -8.02 3.18
CA LEU A 27 -1.65 -8.33 2.58
C LEU A 27 -0.54 -7.44 3.11
N CYS A 28 0.59 -8.06 3.43
CA CYS A 28 1.85 -7.35 3.65
C CYS A 28 2.89 -7.74 2.59
N VAL A 29 3.49 -6.73 1.96
CA VAL A 29 4.61 -6.90 1.02
C VAL A 29 5.77 -5.98 1.36
N LEU A 30 6.97 -6.35 0.90
CA LEU A 30 8.17 -5.56 1.07
C LEU A 30 8.55 -4.94 -0.28
N GLY A 31 8.64 -3.61 -0.29
CA GLY A 31 9.25 -2.82 -1.35
C GLY A 31 10.61 -2.27 -0.90
N ARG A 32 11.22 -1.45 -1.75
CA ARG A 32 12.39 -0.64 -1.37
C ARG A 32 12.40 0.68 -2.12
N SER A 33 12.28 1.79 -1.38
CA SER A 33 12.58 3.13 -1.90
C SER A 33 14.07 3.45 -1.90
N SER A 34 14.85 2.75 -1.07
CA SER A 34 16.30 2.91 -1.00
C SER A 34 16.96 1.53 -0.96
N LEU A 35 18.20 1.43 -1.43
CA LEU A 35 18.94 0.16 -1.49
C LEU A 35 19.06 -0.54 -0.11
N LEU A 36 19.09 0.26 0.96
CA LEU A 36 19.41 -0.20 2.31
C LEU A 36 18.20 -0.33 3.23
N ARG A 37 17.01 0.15 2.83
CA ARG A 37 15.86 0.22 3.75
C ARG A 37 14.60 -0.35 3.09
N PRO A 38 13.95 -1.35 3.73
CA PRO A 38 12.71 -1.88 3.23
C PRO A 38 11.58 -0.86 3.41
N ASP A 39 10.68 -0.84 2.44
CA ASP A 39 9.35 -0.28 2.61
C ASP A 39 8.43 -1.41 3.06
N TYR A 40 7.75 -1.22 4.17
CA TYR A 40 6.71 -2.13 4.63
C TYR A 40 5.37 -1.65 4.07
N VAL A 41 4.77 -2.43 3.19
CA VAL A 41 3.52 -2.10 2.51
C VAL A 41 2.42 -2.96 3.08
N PHE A 42 1.36 -2.34 3.56
CA PHE A 42 0.17 -2.95 4.12
C PHE A 42 -1.01 -2.56 3.25
N ILE A 43 -1.71 -3.58 2.75
CA ILE A 43 -2.99 -3.42 2.05
C ILE A 43 -4.05 -3.95 3.00
N THR A 44 -4.98 -3.08 3.36
CA THR A 44 -6.05 -3.37 4.30
C THR A 44 -7.39 -3.41 3.55
N SER A 45 -8.48 -3.62 4.31
CA SER A 45 -9.86 -3.44 3.84
C SER A 45 -10.26 -2.02 3.45
N ARG A 46 -9.44 -1.00 3.77
CA ARG A 46 -9.80 0.40 3.49
C ARG A 46 -8.72 1.19 2.78
N ARG A 47 -7.45 0.76 2.86
CA ARG A 47 -6.33 1.60 2.47
C ARG A 47 -5.10 0.83 2.05
N VAL A 48 -4.19 1.58 1.42
CA VAL A 48 -2.79 1.21 1.23
C VAL A 48 -1.93 2.08 2.15
N LEU A 49 -1.27 1.44 3.12
CA LEU A 49 -0.35 2.07 4.07
C LEU A 49 1.08 1.61 3.78
N VAL A 50 2.01 2.55 3.63
CA VAL A 50 3.43 2.27 3.41
C VAL A 50 4.26 2.95 4.47
N LEU A 51 5.05 2.15 5.18
CA LEU A 51 5.99 2.60 6.20
C LEU A 51 7.42 2.46 5.69
N ASP A 52 8.24 3.51 5.82
CA ASP A 52 9.68 3.43 5.60
C ASP A 52 10.42 3.46 6.95
N GLU A 53 11.41 2.59 7.11
CA GLU A 53 12.26 2.65 8.30
C GLU A 53 13.35 3.71 8.12
N ARG A 54 13.52 4.56 9.13
CA ARG A 54 14.53 5.63 9.16
C ARG A 54 15.34 5.55 10.43
N TYR A 55 16.58 6.04 10.35
CA TYR A 55 17.52 6.11 11.46
C TYR A 55 17.86 7.57 11.71
N ILE A 56 17.87 8.00 12.98
CA ILE A 56 18.28 9.36 13.35
C ILE A 56 19.78 9.33 13.67
N GLY A 57 20.54 10.08 12.87
CA GLY A 57 21.98 10.37 12.96
C GLY A 57 22.82 9.53 13.92
N GLY A 58 23.55 8.52 13.41
CA GLY A 58 24.63 7.80 14.10
C GLY A 58 24.26 6.98 15.34
N ILE A 59 23.12 7.27 15.97
CA ILE A 59 22.60 6.58 17.13
C ILE A 59 21.74 5.42 16.60
N ALA A 60 21.86 4.24 17.18
CA ALA A 60 21.16 3.02 16.77
C ALA A 60 19.63 3.05 17.00
N VAL A 61 19.01 4.22 16.98
CA VAL A 61 17.56 4.41 17.13
C VAL A 61 16.94 4.48 15.73
N SER A 62 16.19 3.45 15.38
CA SER A 62 15.35 3.45 14.18
C SER A 62 13.89 3.74 14.51
N TYR A 63 13.24 4.50 13.63
CA TYR A 63 11.81 4.80 13.69
C TYR A 63 11.17 4.43 12.35
N ALA A 64 9.88 4.07 12.36
CA ALA A 64 9.14 3.91 11.11
C ALA A 64 8.36 5.20 10.84
N ASN A 65 8.46 5.69 9.62
CA ASN A 65 7.75 6.87 9.16
C ASN A 65 6.67 6.44 8.16
N VAL A 66 5.52 7.11 8.22
CA VAL A 66 4.44 6.89 7.26
C VAL A 66 4.80 7.62 5.98
N ARG A 67 5.11 6.86 4.92
CA ARG A 67 5.39 7.43 3.61
C ARG A 67 4.13 7.62 2.79
N CYS A 68 3.16 6.72 2.98
CA CYS A 68 1.95 6.65 2.18
C CYS A 68 0.82 6.12 3.05
N ASN A 69 -0.34 6.78 3.05
CA ASN A 69 -1.54 6.33 3.74
C ASN A 69 -2.72 6.76 2.87
N LEU A 70 -3.12 5.89 1.93
CA LEU A 70 -4.09 6.23 0.89
C LEU A 70 -5.34 5.40 1.06
N LEU A 71 -6.49 6.04 1.21
CA LEU A 71 -7.78 5.35 1.22
C LEU A 71 -8.10 4.87 -0.20
N PHE A 72 -8.81 3.73 -0.33
CA PHE A 72 -9.22 3.25 -1.66
C PHE A 72 -10.11 4.25 -2.39
N THR A 73 -10.92 5.02 -1.67
CA THR A 73 -11.76 6.11 -2.22
C THR A 73 -10.95 7.23 -2.88
N GLU A 74 -9.68 7.38 -2.52
CA GLU A 74 -8.79 8.41 -3.09
C GLU A 74 -8.00 7.90 -4.31
N ILE A 75 -7.93 6.58 -4.49
CA ILE A 75 -7.13 5.93 -5.53
C ILE A 75 -7.94 5.86 -6.82
N SER A 76 -7.46 6.56 -7.85
CA SER A 76 -8.07 6.58 -9.19
C SER A 76 -7.55 5.47 -10.10
N GLY A 77 -6.47 4.79 -9.71
CA GLY A 77 -5.98 3.63 -10.45
C GLY A 77 -4.66 3.08 -9.93
N VAL A 78 -4.35 1.85 -10.32
CA VAL A 78 -3.09 1.18 -9.98
C VAL A 78 -2.47 0.57 -11.24
N LYS A 79 -1.14 0.62 -11.36
CA LYS A 79 -0.39 0.01 -12.47
C LYS A 79 0.78 -0.80 -11.94
N LEU A 80 1.01 -1.95 -12.56
CA LEU A 80 2.18 -2.79 -12.34
C LEU A 80 3.21 -2.56 -13.46
N VAL A 81 4.36 -2.00 -13.10
CA VAL A 81 5.40 -1.58 -14.06
C VAL A 81 6.68 -2.39 -13.91
N ARG A 82 7.22 -2.88 -15.02
CA ARG A 82 8.52 -3.60 -15.08
C ARG A 82 9.45 -2.99 -16.10
N HIS A 83 10.42 -2.22 -15.62
CA HIS A 83 11.56 -1.79 -16.43
C HIS A 83 12.59 -2.91 -16.59
N LEU A 84 13.57 -2.72 -17.48
CA LEU A 84 14.63 -3.71 -17.74
C LEU A 84 15.38 -4.10 -16.45
N LYS A 85 15.73 -3.12 -15.61
CA LYS A 85 16.34 -3.36 -14.28
C LYS A 85 15.48 -4.27 -13.39
N HIS A 86 14.16 -4.08 -13.40
CA HIS A 86 13.23 -4.90 -12.62
C HIS A 86 13.17 -6.32 -13.14
N ARG A 87 13.25 -6.52 -14.46
CA ARG A 87 13.28 -7.87 -15.05
C ARG A 87 14.53 -8.63 -14.63
N LEU A 88 15.70 -7.98 -14.64
CA LEU A 88 16.97 -8.56 -14.21
C LEU A 88 16.94 -9.02 -12.75
N PHE A 89 16.37 -8.20 -11.85
CA PHE A 89 16.30 -8.51 -10.42
C PHE A 89 15.01 -9.22 -9.97
N ARG A 90 14.17 -9.70 -10.91
CA ARG A 90 12.83 -10.28 -10.62
C ARG A 90 11.95 -9.40 -9.73
N GLN A 91 12.03 -8.10 -9.95
CA GLN A 91 11.28 -7.07 -9.25
C GLN A 91 10.20 -6.44 -10.14
N ALA A 92 9.42 -5.54 -9.55
CA ALA A 92 8.49 -4.64 -10.22
C ALA A 92 8.24 -3.39 -9.36
N LYS A 93 7.59 -2.40 -9.97
CA LYS A 93 7.10 -1.18 -9.34
C LYS A 93 5.58 -1.18 -9.37
N LEU A 94 4.96 -0.77 -8.27
CA LEU A 94 3.55 -0.40 -8.23
C LEU A 94 3.43 1.12 -8.31
N GLU A 95 2.59 1.58 -9.22
CA GLU A 95 2.22 2.99 -9.33
C GLU A 95 0.75 3.12 -8.93
N ILE A 96 0.49 3.90 -7.89
CA ILE A 96 -0.84 4.15 -7.35
C ILE A 96 -1.17 5.61 -7.66
N SER A 97 -2.14 5.80 -8.54
CA SER A 97 -2.62 7.12 -8.96
C SER A 97 -3.73 7.58 -8.02
N VAL A 98 -3.65 8.84 -7.60
CA VAL A 98 -4.69 9.58 -6.91
C VAL A 98 -4.99 10.84 -7.69
N VAL A 99 -6.07 11.57 -7.38
CA VAL A 99 -6.60 12.68 -8.21
C VAL A 99 -5.53 13.69 -8.68
N ARG A 100 -4.49 13.97 -7.90
CA ARG A 100 -3.44 14.96 -8.24
C ARG A 100 -2.01 14.47 -8.05
N ASN A 101 -1.80 13.18 -7.81
CA ASN A 101 -0.47 12.66 -7.51
C ASN A 101 -0.32 11.19 -7.92
N VAL A 102 0.92 10.72 -8.02
CA VAL A 102 1.22 9.31 -8.22
C VAL A 102 2.20 8.87 -7.15
N HIS A 103 1.78 7.91 -6.35
CA HIS A 103 2.61 7.27 -5.34
C HIS A 103 3.26 6.02 -5.93
N TRP A 104 4.53 5.81 -5.61
CA TRP A 104 5.29 4.67 -6.11
C TRP A 104 5.78 3.78 -4.98
N ILE A 105 5.72 2.49 -5.23
CA ILE A 105 6.36 1.47 -4.41
C ILE A 105 7.26 0.67 -5.34
N ASP A 106 8.57 0.90 -5.23
CA ASP A 106 9.56 0.36 -6.16
C ASP A 106 10.24 -0.90 -5.62
N ASN A 107 10.92 -1.63 -6.50
CA ASN A 107 11.77 -2.78 -6.17
C ASN A 107 11.09 -3.90 -5.38
N ILE A 108 9.77 -4.07 -5.53
CA ILE A 108 9.00 -5.15 -4.92
C ILE A 108 9.32 -6.44 -5.67
N ASN A 109 9.45 -7.58 -4.99
CA ASN A 109 9.52 -8.88 -5.68
C ASN A 109 8.32 -9.03 -6.63
N PHE A 110 8.54 -9.48 -7.87
CA PHE A 110 7.51 -9.48 -8.90
C PHE A 110 6.24 -10.25 -8.50
N ARG A 111 6.38 -11.43 -7.86
CA ARG A 111 5.23 -12.21 -7.41
C ARG A 111 4.43 -11.47 -6.33
N ALA A 112 5.14 -10.86 -5.38
CA ALA A 112 4.50 -10.04 -4.34
C ALA A 112 3.82 -8.80 -4.93
N ALA A 113 4.44 -8.17 -5.94
CA ALA A 113 3.87 -7.02 -6.65
C ALA A 113 2.59 -7.40 -7.41
N GLN A 114 2.53 -8.59 -8.01
CA GLN A 114 1.31 -9.11 -8.64
C GLN A 114 0.20 -9.35 -7.60
N CYS A 115 0.52 -9.96 -6.46
CA CYS A 115 -0.46 -10.16 -5.38
C CYS A 115 -0.98 -8.82 -4.85
N ALA A 116 -0.08 -7.85 -4.64
CA ALA A 116 -0.45 -6.51 -4.19
C ALA A 116 -1.30 -5.76 -5.24
N TYR A 117 -0.94 -5.84 -6.52
CA TYR A 117 -1.74 -5.28 -7.61
C TYR A 117 -3.16 -5.87 -7.62
N ALA A 118 -3.27 -7.20 -7.56
CA ALA A 118 -4.55 -7.89 -7.59
C ALA A 118 -5.42 -7.50 -6.39
N CYS A 119 -4.85 -7.53 -5.18
CA CYS A 119 -5.55 -7.18 -3.95
C CYS A 119 -6.05 -5.72 -3.95
N ILE A 120 -5.21 -4.76 -4.39
CA ILE A 120 -5.64 -3.36 -4.51
C ILE A 120 -6.75 -3.22 -5.55
N THR A 121 -6.62 -3.88 -6.71
CA THR A 121 -7.61 -3.78 -7.79
C THR A 121 -8.97 -4.34 -7.38
N GLU A 122 -8.98 -5.47 -6.67
CA GLU A 122 -10.19 -6.08 -6.10
C GLU A 122 -10.88 -5.11 -5.13
N GLN A 123 -10.12 -4.53 -4.19
CA GLN A 123 -10.67 -3.56 -3.23
C GLN A 123 -11.20 -2.28 -3.89
N LEU A 124 -10.57 -1.81 -4.98
CA LEU A 124 -11.09 -0.68 -5.74
C LEU A 124 -12.44 -1.00 -6.40
N SER A 125 -12.62 -2.22 -6.91
CA SER A 125 -13.89 -2.63 -7.51
C SER A 125 -15.03 -2.67 -6.48
N GLU A 126 -14.74 -3.13 -5.26
CA GLU A 126 -15.71 -3.14 -4.16
C GLU A 126 -16.06 -1.73 -3.68
N ALA A 127 -15.06 -0.86 -3.52
CA ALA A 127 -15.27 0.52 -3.05
C ALA A 127 -16.11 1.35 -4.03
N HIS A 128 -15.88 1.20 -5.35
CA HIS A 128 -16.63 1.95 -6.35
C HIS A 128 -18.06 1.44 -6.57
N HIS A 129 -18.35 0.17 -6.26
CA HIS A 129 -19.73 -0.33 -6.29
C HIS A 129 -20.59 0.19 -5.14
N HIS A 130 -20.00 0.65 -4.05
CA HIS A 130 -20.74 1.25 -2.94
C HIS A 130 -21.19 2.69 -3.26
N ASP A 131 -20.37 3.48 -3.95
CA ASP A 131 -20.68 4.88 -4.32
C ASP A 131 -21.81 5.02 -5.37
N ASP A 132 -22.00 4.02 -6.25
CA ASP A 132 -23.04 4.09 -7.29
C ASP A 132 -24.45 3.75 -6.76
N CYS A 133 -24.56 3.02 -5.64
CA CYS A 133 -25.85 2.67 -5.04
C CYS A 133 -26.50 3.82 -4.25
N ASP A 134 -25.72 4.80 -3.79
CA ASP A 134 -26.23 5.95 -3.01
C ASP A 134 -26.73 7.12 -3.88
N ARG A 135 -26.64 7.01 -5.22
CA ARG A 135 -27.22 7.99 -6.14
C ARG A 135 -28.67 7.62 -6.49
N VAL A 136 -29.58 7.81 -5.54
CA VAL A 136 -31.02 7.88 -5.85
C VAL A 136 -31.29 9.17 -6.64
N PRO A 137 -31.93 9.13 -7.82
CA PRO A 137 -32.38 10.34 -8.49
C PRO A 137 -33.53 10.94 -7.68
N SER A 138 -33.22 11.94 -6.87
CA SER A 138 -34.23 12.82 -6.29
C SER A 138 -34.76 13.71 -7.42
N GLY A 139 -36.00 13.48 -7.84
CA GLY A 139 -36.74 14.45 -8.66
C GLY A 139 -37.55 13.85 -9.81
N ALA A 140 -38.56 13.04 -9.50
CA ALA A 140 -39.78 13.01 -10.31
C ALA A 140 -40.90 13.56 -9.41
N GLY A 141 -41.35 14.77 -9.73
CA GLY A 141 -42.44 15.49 -9.05
C GLY A 141 -42.82 16.70 -9.87
#